data_AF-A0A819K447-F1
#
_entry.id   AF-A0A819K447-F1
#
_cell.length_a   1.000
_cell.length_b   1.000
_cell.length_c   1.000
_cell.angle_alpha   90.00
_cell.angle_beta   90.00
_cell.angle_gamma   90.00
#
_symmetry.space_group_name_H-M   'P 1'
#
loop_
_entity.id
_entity.type
_entity.pdbx_description
1 polymer ?
#
loop_
_entity_poly.entity_id
_entity_poly.type
_entity_poly.pdbx_seq_one_letter_code
_entity_poly.pdbx_strand_id
1 'polypeptide(L)'
;MKIIPNDEIICIQVDFSENFRLCMQNAIQNSYYSQDAVSLFTTYVWYAGGGGESFVYISNNSTHDKYCVNASIDDLLKQLTQRFQHLQQIHIFSDGSSQQFKQKFLFRNVCRL
;
A
#
# COMPACT_ATOMS: atom_id res chain seq x y z
N MET A 1 19.86 -0.95 7.05
CA MET A 1 20.16 -0.36 5.73
C MET A 1 20.09 1.15 5.88
N LYS A 2 21.20 1.87 5.72
CA LYS A 2 21.23 3.33 5.90
C LYS A 2 21.06 3.96 4.52
N ILE A 3 19.84 4.40 4.19
CA ILE A 3 19.52 4.97 2.89
C ILE A 3 20.04 6.41 2.88
N ILE A 4 20.91 6.72 1.92
CA ILE A 4 21.43 8.07 1.70
C ILE A 4 20.33 8.87 1.00
N PRO A 5 19.98 10.07 1.49
CA PRO A 5 18.92 10.86 0.90
C PRO A 5 19.39 11.46 -0.43
N ASN A 6 18.97 10.85 -1.55
CA ASN A 6 18.94 11.50 -2.86
C ASN A 6 17.54 11.27 -3.46
N ASP A 7 16.91 12.27 -4.07
CA ASP A 7 15.53 12.20 -4.63
C ASP A 7 15.35 11.10 -5.69
N GLU A 8 16.43 10.47 -6.10
CA GLU A 8 16.53 9.33 -7.00
C GLU A 8 16.13 8.00 -6.34
N ILE A 9 16.11 7.92 -5.00
CA ILE A 9 15.85 6.70 -4.24
C ILE A 9 14.71 6.93 -3.25
N ILE A 10 13.66 6.10 -3.34
CA ILE A 10 12.55 6.07 -2.38
C ILE A 10 12.39 4.69 -1.75
N CYS A 11 11.81 4.67 -0.56
CA CYS A 11 11.47 3.44 0.15
C CYS A 11 9.96 3.40 0.42
N ILE A 12 9.32 2.29 0.09
CA ILE A 12 7.89 2.09 0.24
C ILE A 12 7.69 0.97 1.26
N GLN A 13 7.02 1.30 2.35
CA GLN A 13 6.48 0.33 3.28
C GLN A 13 5.05 0.02 2.85
N VAL A 14 4.70 -1.26 2.77
CA VAL A 14 3.32 -1.70 2.48
C VAL A 14 2.83 -2.65 3.56
N ASP A 15 1.55 -2.54 3.89
CA ASP A 15 0.86 -3.34 4.91
C ASP A 15 -0.62 -3.51 4.52
N PHE A 16 -1.30 -4.47 5.15
CA PHE A 16 -2.70 -4.80 4.89
C PHE A 16 -3.51 -4.84 6.19
N SER A 17 -4.54 -3.99 6.27
CA SER A 17 -5.55 -4.06 7.31
C SER A 17 -6.79 -4.78 6.76
N GLU A 18 -6.94 -6.06 7.14
CA GLU A 18 -7.95 -6.96 6.55
C GLU A 18 -9.39 -6.62 6.96
N ASN A 19 -9.61 -5.89 8.06
CA ASN A 19 -10.94 -5.81 8.69
C ASN A 19 -11.24 -4.41 9.25
N PHE A 20 -11.12 -3.38 8.42
CA PHE A 20 -11.56 -2.04 8.84
C PHE A 20 -13.10 -1.96 8.78
N ARG A 21 -13.72 -1.83 9.95
CA ARG A 21 -15.17 -1.70 10.06
C ARG A 21 -15.58 -0.25 9.83
N LEU A 22 -16.50 -0.04 8.90
CA LEU A 22 -17.12 1.27 8.69
C LEU A 22 -18.16 1.53 9.78
N CYS A 23 -17.70 2.08 10.90
CA CYS A 23 -18.56 2.45 12.01
C CYS A 23 -19.13 3.86 11.82
N MET A 24 -20.45 3.99 11.66
CA MET A 24 -21.12 5.27 11.82
C MET A 24 -21.34 5.56 13.32
N GLN A 25 -20.76 6.64 13.81
CA GLN A 25 -20.73 7.01 15.24
C GLN A 25 -22.13 7.18 15.86
N ASN A 26 -23.16 7.48 15.05
CA ASN A 26 -24.55 7.70 15.49
C ASN A 26 -25.55 6.70 14.84
N ALA A 27 -25.12 5.49 14.51
CA ALA A 27 -26.02 4.51 13.91
C ALA A 27 -27.02 3.93 14.93
N ILE A 28 -28.27 3.73 14.51
CA ILE A 28 -29.28 2.99 15.29
C ILE A 28 -28.77 1.57 15.61
N GLN A 29 -29.11 1.04 16.78
CA GLN A 29 -28.60 -0.23 17.32
C GLN A 29 -28.67 -1.41 16.33
N ASN A 30 -29.67 -1.44 15.44
CA ASN A 30 -29.81 -2.48 14.42
C ASN A 30 -28.64 -2.47 13.39
N SER A 31 -28.06 -1.30 13.12
CA SER A 31 -26.91 -1.14 12.21
C SER A 31 -25.58 -1.57 12.83
N TYR A 32 -25.55 -1.86 14.14
CA TYR A 32 -24.36 -2.37 14.83
C TYR A 32 -24.00 -3.79 14.40
N TYR A 33 -24.99 -4.60 14.01
CA TYR A 33 -24.80 -5.99 13.58
C TYR A 33 -24.55 -6.14 12.07
N SER A 34 -24.78 -5.08 11.28
CA SER A 34 -24.68 -5.07 9.82
C SER A 34 -23.63 -4.07 9.33
N GLN A 35 -22.45 -4.08 9.95
CA GLN A 35 -21.36 -3.19 9.56
C GLN A 35 -20.60 -3.80 8.39
N ASP A 36 -20.53 -3.07 7.27
CA ASP A 36 -19.67 -3.42 6.16
C ASP A 36 -18.20 -3.31 6.60
N ALA A 37 -17.43 -4.36 6.28
CA ALA A 37 -15.99 -4.38 6.47
C ALA A 37 -15.31 -4.15 5.12
N VAL A 38 -14.32 -3.27 5.11
CA VAL A 38 -13.48 -3.02 3.95
C VAL A 38 -12.04 -3.41 4.23
N SER A 39 -11.36 -3.77 3.15
CA SER A 39 -9.93 -3.98 3.15
C SER A 39 -9.20 -2.67 2.94
N LEU A 40 -8.17 -2.40 3.75
CA LEU A 40 -7.27 -1.29 3.54
C LEU A 40 -5.88 -1.82 3.20
N PHE A 41 -5.40 -1.46 2.02
CA PHE A 41 -3.98 -1.61 1.68
C PHE A 41 -3.28 -0.29 1.99
N THR A 42 -2.50 -0.29 3.06
CA THR A 42 -1.82 0.89 3.59
C THR A 42 -0.39 0.92 3.10
N THR A 43 0.04 2.10 2.67
CA THR A 43 1.42 2.28 2.20
C THR A 43 1.98 3.59 2.72
N TYR A 44 3.28 3.59 2.98
CA TYR A 44 4.02 4.80 3.35
C TYR A 44 5.26 4.91 2.47
N VAL A 45 5.40 6.05 1.80
CA VAL A 45 6.52 6.35 0.92
C VAL A 45 7.45 7.29 1.66
N TRP A 46 8.63 6.79 2.00
CA TRP A 46 9.71 7.54 2.62
C TRP A 46 10.53 8.26 1.54
N TYR A 47 10.70 9.57 1.69
CA TYR A 47 11.49 10.38 0.78
C TYR A 47 12.93 10.51 1.25
N ALA A 48 13.82 10.64 0.27
CA ALA A 48 15.16 11.12 0.50
C ALA A 48 15.12 12.55 1.06
N GLY A 49 15.71 12.75 2.23
CA GLY A 49 15.80 14.07 2.88
C GLY A 49 14.93 14.17 4.15
N GLY A 50 14.13 13.14 4.41
CA GLY A 50 13.25 13.07 5.57
C GLY A 50 11.81 13.39 5.22
N GLY A 51 10.89 12.83 6.00
CA GLY A 51 9.45 12.88 5.71
C GLY A 51 8.98 11.77 4.77
N GLY A 52 7.75 11.91 4.33
CA GLY A 52 7.08 10.93 3.49
C GLY A 52 5.58 11.17 3.38
N GLU A 53 4.93 10.39 2.55
CA GLU A 53 3.48 10.44 2.34
C GLU A 53 2.84 9.07 2.59
N SER A 54 1.65 9.09 3.17
CA SER A 54 0.81 7.91 3.37
C SER A 54 -0.20 7.79 2.24
N PHE A 55 -0.36 6.60 1.70
CA PHE A 55 -1.45 6.26 0.78
C PHE A 55 -2.26 5.12 1.35
N VAL A 56 -3.58 5.15 1.10
CA VAL A 56 -4.48 4.07 1.46
C VAL A 56 -5.36 3.73 0.27
N TYR A 57 -5.38 2.45 -0.09
CA TYR A 57 -6.29 1.90 -1.09
C TYR A 57 -7.39 1.16 -0.34
N ILE A 58 -8.63 1.60 -0.58
CA ILE A 58 -9.83 1.04 0.06
C ILE A 58 -10.52 0.13 -0.95
N SER A 59 -10.82 -1.09 -0.54
CA SER A 59 -11.50 -2.07 -1.38
C SER A 59 -12.57 -2.81 -0.62
N ASN A 60 -13.72 -3.00 -1.27
CA ASN A 60 -14.80 -3.88 -0.79
C ASN A 60 -14.46 -5.36 -1.02
N ASN A 61 -13.34 -5.66 -1.70
CA ASN A 61 -12.90 -7.03 -1.90
C ASN A 61 -12.19 -7.57 -0.65
N SER A 62 -12.84 -8.48 0.06
CA SER A 62 -12.31 -9.15 1.26
C SER A 62 -11.50 -10.41 0.96
N THR A 63 -11.29 -10.78 -0.31
CA THR A 63 -10.50 -11.99 -0.62
C THR A 63 -9.00 -11.79 -0.41
N HIS A 64 -8.54 -10.56 -0.18
CA HIS A 64 -7.13 -10.22 0.04
C HIS A 64 -6.20 -10.79 -1.03
N ASP A 65 -6.73 -10.89 -2.26
CA ASP A 65 -6.05 -11.56 -3.35
C ASP A 65 -4.87 -10.72 -3.84
N LYS A 66 -3.83 -11.41 -4.30
CA LYS A 66 -2.66 -10.86 -4.99
C LYS A 66 -3.00 -9.84 -6.10
N TYR A 67 -4.20 -9.93 -6.70
CA TYR A 67 -4.65 -9.00 -7.73
C TYR A 67 -4.96 -7.60 -7.18
N CYS A 68 -5.57 -7.51 -6.00
CA CYS A 68 -5.82 -6.22 -5.35
C CYS A 68 -4.51 -5.55 -4.92
N VAL A 69 -3.56 -6.34 -4.42
CA VAL A 69 -2.23 -5.86 -4.06
C VAL A 69 -1.49 -5.37 -5.32
N ASN A 70 -1.52 -6.14 -6.42
CA ASN A 70 -0.89 -5.74 -7.67
C ASN A 70 -1.49 -4.45 -8.23
N ALA A 71 -2.82 -4.34 -8.29
CA ALA A 71 -3.48 -3.15 -8.80
C ALA A 71 -3.18 -1.89 -7.95
N SER A 72 -3.11 -2.05 -6.62
CA SER A 72 -2.77 -0.95 -5.71
C SER A 72 -1.32 -0.51 -5.86
N ILE A 73 -0.40 -1.46 -6.04
CA ILE A 73 1.03 -1.17 -6.29
C ILE A 73 1.23 -0.53 -7.67
N ASP A 74 0.54 -1.01 -8.71
CA ASP A 74 0.60 -0.47 -10.06
C ASP A 74 0.17 1.01 -10.07
N ASP A 75 -0.94 1.34 -9.40
CA ASP A 75 -1.42 2.71 -9.29
C ASP A 75 -0.47 3.59 -8.47
N LEU A 76 0.05 3.08 -7.35
CA LEU A 76 1.04 3.78 -6.52
C LEU A 76 2.28 4.13 -7.33
N LEU A 77 2.82 3.17 -8.07
CA LEU A 77 4.02 3.37 -8.88
C LEU A 77 3.78 4.34 -10.03
N LYS A 78 2.59 4.33 -10.64
CA LYS A 78 2.20 5.33 -11.64
C LYS A 78 2.17 6.74 -11.05
N GLN A 79 1.59 6.92 -9.86
CA GLN A 79 1.58 8.23 -9.19
C GLN A 79 3.00 8.69 -8.83
N LEU A 80 3.84 7.79 -8.33
CA LEU A 80 5.22 8.10 -7.96
C LEU A 80 6.10 8.43 -9.17
N THR A 81 5.99 7.69 -10.27
CA THR A 81 6.76 7.97 -11.50
C THR A 81 6.35 9.28 -12.18
N GLN A 82 5.08 9.70 -12.05
CA GLN A 82 4.64 11.02 -12.51
C GLN A 82 5.19 12.15 -11.64
N ARG A 83 5.39 11.91 -10.34
CA ARG A 83 5.85 12.92 -9.38
C ARG A 83 7.37 13.05 -9.32
N PHE A 84 8.09 11.94 -9.42
CA PHE A 84 9.55 11.88 -9.38
C PHE A 84 10.11 11.67 -10.77
N GLN A 85 10.53 12.76 -11.43
CA GLN A 85 11.05 12.73 -12.81
C GLN A 85 12.41 12.01 -12.96
N HIS A 86 13.14 11.84 -11.85
CA HIS A 86 14.50 11.27 -11.83
C HIS A 86 14.61 10.05 -10.91
N LEU A 87 13.51 9.33 -10.71
CA LEU A 87 13.50 8.15 -9.85
C LEU A 87 14.32 7.01 -10.47
N GLN A 88 15.42 6.63 -9.82
CA GLN A 88 16.29 5.55 -10.28
C GLN A 88 16.00 4.23 -9.56
N GLN A 89 15.56 4.30 -8.30
CA GLN A 89 15.44 3.10 -7.47
C GLN A 89 14.29 3.19 -6.47
N ILE A 90 13.54 2.10 -6.39
CA ILE A 90 12.43 1.93 -5.44
C ILE A 90 12.70 0.69 -4.60
N HIS A 91 12.78 0.89 -3.29
CA HIS A 91 12.79 -0.21 -2.33
C HIS A 91 11.37 -0.44 -1.82
N ILE A 92 10.85 -1.65 -1.93
CA ILE A 92 9.55 -2.01 -1.36
C ILE A 92 9.76 -3.08 -0.30
N PHE A 93 9.18 -2.88 0.88
CA PHE A 93 9.20 -3.85 1.96
C PHE A 93 7.82 -3.94 2.64
N SER A 94 7.50 -5.13 3.13
CA SER A 94 6.32 -5.38 3.95
C SER A 94 6.74 -6.10 5.24
N ASP A 95 5.81 -6.20 6.19
CA ASP A 95 6.00 -6.95 7.44
C ASP A 95 6.11 -8.48 7.25
N GLY A 96 5.94 -8.96 6.01
CA GLY A 96 6.17 -10.35 5.65
C GLY A 96 5.00 -11.30 5.89
N SER A 97 3.76 -10.80 6.01
CA SER A 97 2.59 -11.68 6.06
C SER A 97 2.57 -12.67 4.88
N SER A 98 2.73 -13.95 5.23
CA SER A 98 3.01 -15.04 4.28
C SER A 98 1.84 -15.34 3.34
N GLN A 99 0.63 -14.86 3.61
CA GLN A 99 -0.55 -15.12 2.79
C GLN A 99 -0.65 -14.16 1.60
N GLN A 100 -0.17 -12.93 1.76
CA GLN A 100 -0.36 -11.86 0.77
C GLN A 100 0.94 -11.52 0.00
N PHE A 101 2.12 -11.74 0.60
CA PHE A 101 3.40 -11.34 0.02
C PHE A 101 4.34 -12.51 -0.35
N LYS A 102 3.85 -13.76 -0.34
CA LYS A 102 4.69 -14.97 -0.54
C LYS A 102 5.35 -15.11 -1.92
N GLN A 103 4.95 -14.32 -2.92
CA GLN A 103 5.58 -14.38 -4.24
C GLN A 103 6.70 -13.34 -4.40
N LYS A 104 7.94 -13.85 -4.47
CA LYS A 104 9.15 -13.09 -4.87
C LYS A 104 9.01 -12.28 -6.17
N PHE A 105 8.02 -12.59 -7.00
CA PHE A 105 7.79 -11.98 -8.32
C PHE A 105 6.78 -10.85 -8.33
N LEU A 106 6.01 -10.63 -7.24
CA LEU A 106 4.97 -9.60 -7.19
C LEU A 106 5.57 -8.22 -7.51
N PHE A 107 6.72 -7.89 -6.91
CA PHE A 107 7.43 -6.64 -7.16
C PHE A 107 8.30 -6.66 -8.42
N ARG A 108 8.61 -7.84 -8.97
CA ARG A 108 9.48 -7.96 -10.16
C ARG A 108 8.76 -7.59 -11.46
N ASN A 109 7.44 -7.74 -11.49
CA ASN A 109 6.64 -7.42 -12.68
C ASN A 109 6.29 -5.93 -12.79
N VAL A 110 6.38 -5.16 -11.70
CA VAL A 110 5.97 -3.75 -11.67
C VAL A 110 7.15 -2.79 -11.79
N CYS A 111 8.36 -3.21 -11.44
CA CYS A 111 9.59 -2.45 -11.71
C CYS A 111 10.01 -2.60 -13.19
N ARG A 112 9.24 -2.02 -14.10
CA ARG A 112 9.76 -1.59 -15.41
C ARG A 112 9.84 -0.06 -15.36
N LEU A 113 10.92 0.44 -14.78
CA LEU A 113 11.36 1.82 -15.01
C LEU A 113 11.78 1.96 -16.48
#